data_AF-A0A7V0Y483-F1
#
_entry.id   AF-A0A7V0Y483-F1
#
_cell.length_a   1.000
_cell.length_b   1.000
_cell.length_c   1.000
_cell.angle_alpha   90.00
_cell.angle_beta   90.00
_cell.angle_gamma   90.00
#
_symmetry.space_group_name_H-M   'P 1'
#
loop_
_entity.id
_entity.type
_entity.pdbx_description
1 polymer ?
#
loop_
_entity_poly.entity_id
_entity_poly.type
_entity_poly.pdbx_seq_one_letter_code
_entity_poly.pdbx_strand_id
1 'polypeptide(L)'
;MNRLLPGRFEARPAPGREERARLKASLLERTPKFNQGIESRSTPSEDVTRVDPLSGEFRRILEQAAKEADRLGHQKISTGHFLLGFVCDEVSQATPILTDILKEQGVRLGTFRRRIVRFLKEELG
;
A
#
# COMPACT_ATOMS: atom_id res chain seq x y z
N MET A 1 -5.87 -11.12 32.43
CA MET A 1 -4.59 -11.74 32.01
C MET A 1 -4.34 -11.39 30.55
N ASN A 2 -3.57 -10.32 30.27
CA ASN A 2 -3.16 -9.96 28.91
C ASN A 2 -1.67 -10.30 28.74
N ARG A 3 -1.35 -11.31 27.91
CA ARG A 3 0.02 -11.56 27.46
C ARG A 3 0.35 -10.57 26.34
N LEU A 4 1.02 -9.48 26.68
CA LEU A 4 1.75 -8.64 25.74
C LEU A 4 2.99 -9.40 25.26
N LEU A 5 3.22 -9.40 23.94
CA LEU A 5 4.38 -10.04 23.31
C LEU A 5 5.69 -9.38 23.81
N PRO A 6 6.75 -10.16 24.09
CA PRO A 6 8.04 -9.62 24.50
C PRO A 6 8.81 -9.16 23.25
N GLY A 7 8.54 -7.94 22.80
CA GLY A 7 9.31 -7.29 21.76
C GLY A 7 9.31 -5.80 22.00
N ARG A 8 10.39 -5.26 22.57
CA ARG A 8 10.62 -3.81 22.57
C ARG A 8 10.84 -3.41 21.11
N PHE A 9 9.78 -2.95 20.46
CA PHE A 9 9.90 -2.26 19.17
C PHE A 9 10.52 -0.88 19.46
N GLU A 10 11.85 -0.82 19.54
CA GLU A 10 12.54 0.45 19.46
C GLU A 10 12.41 0.95 18.02
N ALA A 11 11.70 2.06 17.85
CA ALA A 11 11.59 2.71 16.56
C ALA A 11 13.01 3.06 16.10
N ARG A 12 13.49 2.37 15.07
CA ARG A 12 14.80 2.64 14.49
C ARG A 12 14.87 4.14 14.14
N PRO A 13 15.92 4.86 14.55
CA PRO A 13 16.07 6.27 14.21
C PRO A 13 15.98 6.43 12.69
N ALA A 14 15.30 7.49 12.26
CA ALA A 14 15.05 7.73 10.85
C ALA A 14 16.40 7.75 10.10
N PRO A 15 16.53 7.05 8.96
CA PRO A 15 17.80 6.93 8.25
C PRO A 15 18.35 8.31 7.88
N GLY A 16 19.68 8.45 7.92
CA GLY A 16 20.38 9.68 7.54
C GLY A 16 20.23 9.99 6.04
N ARG A 17 20.59 11.20 5.60
CA ARG A 17 20.39 11.64 4.19
C ARG A 17 21.02 10.67 3.17
N GLU A 18 22.23 10.21 3.43
CA GLU A 18 22.94 9.29 2.53
C GLU A 18 22.31 7.89 2.52
N GLU A 19 21.92 7.38 3.69
CA GLU A 19 21.23 6.09 3.79
C GLU A 19 19.86 6.13 3.12
N ARG A 20 19.11 7.24 3.26
CA ARG A 20 17.87 7.48 2.52
C ARG A 20 18.09 7.48 1.01
N ALA A 21 19.16 8.11 0.53
CA ALA A 21 19.49 8.13 -0.90
C ALA A 21 19.81 6.72 -1.42
N ARG A 22 20.60 5.93 -0.67
CA ARG A 22 20.92 4.54 -1.02
C ARG A 22 19.68 3.65 -1.04
N LEU A 23 18.81 3.78 -0.04
CA LEU A 23 17.55 3.04 0.01
C LEU A 23 16.63 3.44 -1.15
N LYS A 24 16.50 4.75 -1.43
CA LYS A 24 15.71 5.26 -2.57
C LYS A 24 16.24 4.71 -3.90
N ALA A 25 17.56 4.71 -4.11
CA ALA A 25 18.18 4.14 -5.30
C ALA A 25 17.91 2.63 -5.42
N SER A 26 18.10 1.88 -4.33
CA SER A 26 17.81 0.43 -4.32
C SER A 26 16.34 0.11 -4.61
N LEU A 27 15.40 0.94 -4.12
CA LEU A 27 13.96 0.83 -4.43
C LEU A 27 13.66 1.18 -5.88
N LEU A 28 14.34 2.20 -6.44
CA LEU A 28 14.20 2.63 -7.83
C LEU A 28 14.64 1.54 -8.81
N GLU A 29 15.76 0.86 -8.54
CA GLU A 29 16.26 -0.27 -9.33
C GLU A 29 15.31 -1.48 -9.31
N ARG A 30 14.60 -1.69 -8.20
CA ARG A 30 13.72 -2.86 -8.01
C ARG A 30 12.36 -2.72 -8.68
N THR A 31 11.87 -1.49 -8.89
CA THR A 31 10.54 -1.22 -9.45
C THR A 31 10.51 0.04 -10.33
N PRO A 32 11.32 0.11 -11.40
CA PRO A 32 11.54 1.34 -12.17
C PRO A 32 10.26 1.90 -12.81
N LYS A 33 9.35 1.03 -13.26
CA LYS A 33 8.10 1.44 -13.92
C LYS A 33 7.07 2.03 -12.97
N PHE A 34 7.03 1.55 -11.72
CA PHE A 34 6.09 2.08 -10.72
C PHE A 34 6.44 3.53 -10.39
N ASN A 35 7.74 3.80 -10.19
CA ASN A 35 8.23 5.13 -9.84
C ASN A 35 8.06 6.15 -10.97
N GLN A 36 8.27 5.75 -12.22
CA GLN A 36 7.98 6.61 -13.37
C GLN A 36 6.50 7.01 -13.45
N GLY A 37 5.57 6.09 -13.18
CA GLY A 37 4.14 6.39 -13.22
C GLY A 37 3.69 7.39 -12.14
N ILE A 38 4.25 7.29 -10.93
CA ILE A 38 3.96 8.22 -9.82
C ILE A 38 4.65 9.57 -10.01
N GLU A 39 5.93 9.61 -10.40
CA GLU A 39 6.69 10.86 -10.57
C GLU A 39 6.14 11.73 -11.70
N SER A 40 5.64 11.10 -12.77
CA SER A 40 5.04 11.81 -13.91
C SER A 40 3.68 12.46 -13.58
N ARG A 41 3.04 12.06 -12.47
CA ARG A 41 1.68 12.48 -12.09
C ARG A 41 1.64 13.23 -10.75
N SER A 42 2.76 13.31 -10.03
CA SER A 42 2.83 13.96 -8.72
C SER A 42 3.46 15.36 -8.85
N THR A 43 2.82 16.39 -8.28
CA THR A 43 3.48 17.69 -8.09
C THR A 43 4.46 17.60 -6.91
N PRO A 44 5.70 18.09 -7.02
CA PRO A 44 6.59 18.17 -5.87
C PRO A 44 5.99 19.14 -4.84
N SER A 45 5.68 18.64 -3.64
CA SER A 45 5.15 19.50 -2.57
C SER A 45 6.31 19.92 -1.66
N GLU A 46 6.69 21.20 -1.73
CA GLU A 46 7.71 21.84 -0.89
C GLU A 46 7.08 22.50 0.36
N ASP A 47 6.49 21.73 1.27
CA ASP A 47 6.36 22.18 2.67
C ASP A 47 6.02 20.98 3.57
N VAL A 48 6.92 20.62 4.48
CA VAL A 48 6.72 19.52 5.44
C VAL A 48 6.73 20.10 6.84
N THR A 49 5.84 21.06 7.09
CA THR A 49 5.62 21.58 8.44
C THR A 49 4.13 21.62 8.73
N ARG A 50 3.64 20.58 9.44
CA ARG A 50 2.22 20.28 9.79
C ARG A 50 1.30 19.83 8.65
N VAL A 51 1.78 18.89 7.82
CA VAL A 51 0.90 18.12 6.94
C VAL A 51 0.42 16.87 7.67
N ASP A 52 -0.87 16.54 7.53
CA ASP A 52 -1.37 15.21 7.85
C ASP A 52 -0.43 14.19 7.17
N PRO A 53 0.20 13.28 7.92
CA PRO A 53 1.20 12.37 7.34
C PRO A 53 0.61 11.46 6.27
N LEU A 54 -0.72 11.38 6.17
CA LEU A 54 -1.43 10.63 5.14
C LEU A 54 -2.21 11.59 4.25
N SER A 55 -2.08 11.40 2.92
CA SER A 55 -2.97 12.07 1.99
C SER A 55 -4.42 11.63 2.22
N GLY A 56 -5.38 12.50 1.88
CA GLY A 56 -6.80 12.14 1.97
C GLY A 56 -7.15 10.92 1.12
N GLU A 57 -6.42 10.69 0.02
CA GLU A 57 -6.50 9.47 -0.78
C GLU A 57 -6.07 8.22 0.01
N PHE A 58 -4.90 8.26 0.66
CA PHE A 58 -4.43 7.13 1.46
C PHE A 58 -5.37 6.81 2.62
N ARG A 59 -5.99 7.82 3.24
CA ARG A 59 -7.00 7.59 4.28
C ARG A 59 -8.22 6.84 3.74
N ARG A 60 -8.76 7.23 2.59
CA ARG A 60 -9.87 6.52 1.96
C ARG A 60 -9.52 5.07 1.62
N ILE A 61 -8.32 4.84 1.10
CA ILE A 61 -7.83 3.48 0.80
C ILE A 61 -7.79 2.62 2.08
N LEU A 62 -7.30 3.18 3.20
CA LEU A 62 -7.29 2.47 4.48
C LEU A 62 -8.72 2.16 4.98
N GLU A 63 -9.66 3.09 4.83
CA GLU A 63 -11.07 2.85 5.15
C GLU A 63 -11.67 1.74 4.29
N GLN A 64 -11.35 1.70 2.99
CA GLN A 64 -11.79 0.61 2.10
C GLN A 64 -11.14 -0.72 2.48
N ALA A 65 -9.87 -0.72 2.86
CA ALA A 65 -9.18 -1.91 3.33
C ALA A 65 -9.82 -2.47 4.62
N ALA A 66 -10.20 -1.60 5.56
CA ALA A 66 -10.93 -1.98 6.76
C ALA A 66 -12.27 -2.63 6.43
N LYS A 67 -13.06 -2.02 5.53
CA LYS A 67 -14.34 -2.59 5.05
C LYS A 67 -14.15 -3.97 4.41
N GLU A 68 -13.08 -4.18 3.65
CA GLU A 68 -12.79 -5.49 3.05
C GLU A 68 -12.38 -6.53 4.10
N ALA A 69 -11.66 -6.13 5.16
CA ALA A 69 -11.36 -7.01 6.29
C ALA A 69 -12.64 -7.41 7.04
N ASP A 70 -13.50 -6.44 7.36
CA ASP A 70 -14.78 -6.69 8.00
C ASP A 70 -15.68 -7.62 7.16
N ARG A 71 -15.76 -7.36 5.84
CA ARG A 71 -16.54 -8.19 4.90
C ARG A 71 -16.06 -9.63 4.83
N LEU A 72 -14.77 -9.87 5.06
CA LEU A 72 -14.16 -11.20 5.08
C LEU A 72 -14.09 -11.81 6.48
N GLY A 73 -14.53 -11.08 7.53
CA GLY A 73 -14.51 -11.55 8.91
C GLY A 73 -13.13 -11.51 9.57
N HIS A 74 -12.20 -10.72 9.04
CA HIS A 74 -10.83 -10.63 9.53
C HIS A 74 -10.67 -9.49 10.53
N GLN A 75 -10.23 -9.79 11.75
CA GLN A 75 -10.06 -8.80 12.82
C GLN A 75 -8.86 -7.85 12.61
N LYS A 76 -8.00 -8.12 11.62
CA LYS A 76 -6.81 -7.34 11.32
C LYS A 76 -6.69 -7.08 9.83
N ILE A 77 -6.28 -5.87 9.49
CA ILE A 77 -5.97 -5.49 8.10
C ILE A 77 -4.58 -6.04 7.75
N SER A 78 -4.55 -7.00 6.83
CA SER A 78 -3.33 -7.49 6.18
C SER A 78 -3.07 -6.80 4.82
N THR A 79 -1.91 -7.03 4.22
CA THR A 79 -1.53 -6.47 2.90
C THR A 79 -2.55 -6.78 1.81
N GLY A 80 -3.21 -7.93 1.85
CA GLY A 80 -4.26 -8.28 0.88
C GLY A 80 -5.46 -7.34 0.95
N HIS A 81 -5.92 -6.99 2.16
CA HIS A 81 -7.02 -6.04 2.35
C HIS A 81 -6.65 -4.64 1.88
N PHE A 82 -5.40 -4.24 2.14
CA PHE A 82 -4.87 -2.98 1.66
C PHE A 82 -4.87 -2.91 0.13
N LEU A 83 -4.40 -3.96 -0.54
CA LEU A 83 -4.45 -4.06 -2.00
C LEU A 83 -5.88 -4.09 -2.53
N LEU A 84 -6.83 -4.72 -1.84
CA LEU A 84 -8.25 -4.64 -2.19
C LEU A 84 -8.79 -3.22 -2.03
N GLY A 85 -8.40 -2.50 -0.97
CA GLY A 85 -8.74 -1.10 -0.75
C GLY A 85 -8.27 -0.20 -1.89
N PHE A 86 -7.05 -0.42 -2.39
CA PHE A 86 -6.53 0.27 -3.58
C PHE A 86 -7.40 -0.01 -4.81
N VAL A 87 -7.76 -1.26 -5.06
CA VAL A 87 -8.54 -1.65 -6.25
C VAL A 87 -10.00 -1.16 -6.16
N CYS A 88 -10.53 -0.97 -4.95
CA CYS A 88 -11.91 -0.51 -4.72
C CYS A 88 -12.07 1.01 -4.71
N ASP A 89 -11.01 1.78 -4.52
CA ASP A 89 -11.10 3.25 -4.59
C ASP A 89 -11.13 3.70 -6.06
N GLU A 90 -12.34 3.94 -6.57
CA GLU A 90 -12.59 4.40 -7.94
C GLU A 90 -12.03 5.81 -8.22
N VAL A 91 -11.74 6.58 -7.16
CA VAL A 91 -11.20 7.95 -7.24
C VAL A 91 -9.67 7.97 -7.06
N SER A 92 -9.06 6.82 -6.74
CA SER A 92 -7.62 6.75 -6.51
C SER A 92 -6.83 6.93 -7.82
N GLN A 93 -5.81 7.80 -7.77
CA GLN A 93 -4.86 7.98 -8.86
C GLN A 93 -3.92 6.79 -9.03
N ALA A 94 -3.82 5.93 -8.01
CA ALA A 94 -3.01 4.72 -8.05
C ALA A 94 -3.70 3.55 -8.77
N THR A 95 -5.04 3.54 -8.87
CA THR A 95 -5.81 2.47 -9.53
C THR A 95 -5.44 2.31 -11.02
N PRO A 96 -5.33 3.39 -11.82
CA PRO A 96 -4.83 3.30 -13.20
C PRO A 96 -3.41 2.73 -13.28
N ILE A 97 -2.50 3.19 -12.41
CA ILE A 97 -1.09 2.73 -12.39
C ILE A 97 -1.02 1.24 -12.09
N LEU A 98 -1.74 0.78 -11.07
CA LEU A 98 -1.82 -0.65 -10.74
C LEU A 98 -2.44 -1.46 -11.88
N THR A 99 -3.47 -0.93 -12.54
CA THR A 99 -4.11 -1.58 -13.68
C THR A 99 -3.14 -1.75 -14.85
N ASP A 100 -2.34 -0.72 -15.16
CA ASP A 100 -1.38 -0.76 -16.25
C ASP A 100 -0.26 -1.76 -15.95
N ILE A 101 0.28 -1.77 -14.73
CA ILE A 101 1.26 -2.77 -14.29
C ILE A 101 0.70 -4.18 -14.40
N LEU A 102 -0.54 -4.41 -13.95
CA LEU A 102 -1.18 -5.73 -14.04
C LEU A 102 -1.39 -6.16 -15.50
N LYS A 103 -1.80 -5.23 -16.38
CA LYS A 103 -1.95 -5.50 -17.83
C LYS A 103 -0.62 -5.90 -18.46
N GLU A 104 0.48 -5.24 -18.14
CA GLU A 104 1.81 -5.62 -18.62
C GLU A 104 2.19 -7.05 -18.20
N GLN A 105 1.72 -7.48 -17.02
CA GLN A 105 1.91 -8.85 -16.53
C GLN A 105 0.84 -9.84 -17.05
N GLY A 106 -0.02 -9.43 -17.99
CA GLY A 106 -1.10 -10.25 -18.52
C GLY A 106 -2.23 -10.55 -17.52
N VAL A 107 -2.30 -9.81 -16.41
CA VAL A 107 -3.29 -9.99 -15.35
C VAL A 107 -4.38 -8.92 -15.46
N ARG A 108 -5.64 -9.34 -15.54
CA ARG A 108 -6.77 -8.39 -15.47
C ARG A 108 -7.04 -8.01 -14.01
N LEU A 109 -7.39 -6.76 -13.75
CA LEU A 109 -7.73 -6.23 -12.42
C LEU A 109 -8.77 -7.10 -11.68
N GLY A 110 -9.84 -7.51 -12.37
CA GLY A 110 -10.85 -8.40 -11.79
C GLY A 110 -10.31 -9.79 -11.43
N THR A 111 -9.34 -10.32 -12.19
CA THR A 111 -8.66 -11.58 -11.86
C THR A 111 -7.76 -11.40 -10.64
N PHE A 112 -7.02 -10.28 -10.57
CA PHE A 112 -6.20 -9.93 -9.42
C PHE A 112 -7.04 -9.83 -8.13
N ARG A 113 -8.15 -9.07 -8.15
CA ARG A 113 -9.10 -8.98 -7.03
C ARG A 113 -9.59 -10.35 -6.58
N ARG A 114 -10.02 -11.21 -7.51
CA ARG A 114 -10.47 -12.58 -7.17
C ARG A 114 -9.36 -13.42 -6.53
N ARG A 115 -8.12 -13.32 -7.01
CA ARG A 115 -6.97 -14.04 -6.44
C ARG A 115 -6.68 -13.58 -5.02
N ILE A 116 -6.70 -12.27 -4.75
CA ILE A 116 -6.49 -11.76 -3.40
C ILE A 116 -7.63 -12.18 -2.47
N VAL A 117 -8.89 -12.05 -2.87
CA VAL A 117 -10.02 -12.50 -2.05
C VAL A 117 -9.92 -13.98 -1.72
N ARG A 118 -9.51 -14.81 -2.69
CA ARG A 118 -9.29 -16.24 -2.44
C ARG A 118 -8.15 -16.47 -1.44
N PHE A 119 -7.01 -15.83 -1.66
CA PHE A 119 -5.85 -15.92 -0.77
C PHE A 119 -6.21 -15.53 0.66
N LEU A 120 -6.94 -14.41 0.83
CA LEU A 120 -7.37 -13.95 2.15
C LEU A 120 -8.31 -14.96 2.83
N LYS A 121 -9.25 -15.55 2.09
CA LYS A 121 -10.14 -16.59 2.66
C LYS A 121 -9.38 -17.83 3.14
N GLU A 122 -8.24 -18.14 2.54
CA GLU A 122 -7.39 -19.28 2.91
C GLU A 122 -6.46 -18.94 4.09
N GLU A 123 -6.13 -17.66 4.31
CA GLU A 123 -5.22 -17.19 5.37
C GLU A 123 -5.80 -17.29 6.80
N LEU A 124 -7.11 -17.51 6.93
CA LEU A 124 -7.84 -17.64 8.21
C LEU A 124 -8.83 -18.82 8.21
N GLY A 125 -8.54 -19.86 7.43
CA GLY A 125 -9.15 -21.19 7.57
C GLY A 125 -8.53 -21.99 8.71
#